data_AF-A0AAN6RZ50-F1
#
_entry.id   AF-A0AAN6RZ50-F1
#
_cell.length_a   1.000
_cell.length_b   1.000
_cell.length_c   1.000
_cell.angle_alpha   90.00
_cell.angle_beta   90.00
_cell.angle_gamma   90.00
#
_symmetry.space_group_name_H-M   'P 1'
#
loop_
_entity.id
_entity.type
_entity.pdbx_description
1 polymer ?
#
loop_
_entity_poly.entity_id
_entity_poly.type
_entity_poly.pdbx_seq_one_letter_code
_entity_poly.pdbx_strand_id
1 'polypeptide(L)' 'MAGFPTGHTKRQKEMARKRAASAENKAFKTGAACNIFVAYVYWNPTSRELEGQGYLPDDMDIPDVNN' A
#
# COMPACT_ATOMS: atom_id res chain seq x y z
N MET A 1 -8.48 15.06 15.22
CA MET A 1 -8.23 14.46 13.90
C MET A 1 -6.89 14.96 13.40
N ALA A 2 -5.89 14.08 13.28
CA ALA A 2 -4.64 14.44 12.63
C ALA A 2 -4.95 14.67 11.14
N GLY A 3 -4.93 15.93 10.69
CA GLY A 3 -5.14 16.26 9.29
C GLY A 3 -4.07 15.58 8.43
N PHE A 4 -4.48 15.05 7.27
CA PHE A 4 -3.53 14.50 6.30
C PHE A 4 -2.44 15.55 6.00
N PRO A 5 -1.16 15.17 5.91
CA PRO A 5 -0.09 16.12 5.65
C PRO A 5 -0.36 16.86 4.35
N THR A 6 -0.61 18.17 4.44
CA THR A 6 -0.93 19.01 3.27
C THR A 6 0.32 19.35 2.46
N GLY A 7 1.51 19.21 3.06
CA GLY A 7 2.80 19.44 2.43
C GLY A 7 3.58 18.15 2.21
N HIS A 8 4.07 17.93 0.99
CA HIS A 8 4.98 16.84 0.67
C HIS A 8 6.18 17.38 -0.10
N THR A 9 7.38 17.01 0.34
CA THR A 9 8.64 17.35 -0.32
C THR A 9 8.73 16.70 -1.70
N LYS A 10 9.53 17.30 -2.61
CA LYS A 10 9.82 16.73 -3.93
C LYS A 10 10.32 15.28 -3.82
N ARG A 11 11.15 14.99 -2.82
CA ARG A 11 11.68 13.65 -2.55
C ARG A 11 10.59 12.66 -2.18
N GLN A 12 9.64 13.03 -1.33
CA GLN A 12 8.50 12.17 -0.97
C GLN A 12 7.64 11.83 -2.19
N LYS A 13 7.34 12.83 -3.03
CA LYS A 13 6.62 12.62 -4.30
C LYS A 13 7.38 11.69 -5.25
N GLU A 14 8.70 11.85 -5.34
CA GLU A 14 9.56 10.99 -6.18
C GLU A 14 9.64 9.55 -5.67
N MET A 15 9.68 9.35 -4.36
CA MET A 15 9.64 8.01 -3.75
C MET A 15 8.34 7.28 -4.09
N ALA A 16 7.19 7.96 -3.92
CA ALA A 16 5.89 7.43 -4.31
C ALA A 16 5.89 7.05 -5.80
N ARG A 17 6.30 7.96 -6.69
CA ARG A 17 6.27 7.72 -8.13
C ARG A 17 7.23 6.64 -8.63
N LYS A 18 8.45 6.57 -8.09
CA LYS A 18 9.52 5.71 -8.66
C LYS A 18 9.71 4.38 -7.94
N ARG A 19 9.43 4.32 -6.63
CA ARG A 19 9.79 3.16 -5.80
C ARG A 19 8.60 2.39 -5.28
N ALA A 20 7.42 3.01 -5.16
CA ALA A 20 6.25 2.35 -4.61
C ALA A 20 5.83 1.13 -5.42
N ALA A 21 5.70 1.25 -6.74
CA ALA A 21 5.34 0.12 -7.61
C ALA A 21 6.30 -1.09 -7.49
N SER A 22 7.59 -0.84 -7.25
CA SER A 22 8.55 -1.93 -7.00
C SER A 22 8.33 -2.58 -5.62
N ALA A 23 8.01 -1.78 -4.60
CA ALA A 23 7.72 -2.28 -3.26
C ALA A 23 6.40 -3.07 -3.22
N GLU A 24 5.36 -2.57 -3.87
CA GLU A 24 4.06 -3.24 -4.07
C GLU A 24 4.25 -4.63 -4.67
N ASN A 25 4.95 -4.72 -5.81
CA ASN A 25 5.17 -5.99 -6.49
C ASN A 25 5.99 -6.97 -5.64
N LYS A 26 6.95 -6.48 -4.84
CA LYS A 26 7.71 -7.33 -3.91
C LYS A 26 6.80 -7.86 -2.79
N ALA A 27 5.99 -6.99 -2.19
CA ALA A 27 5.05 -7.35 -1.15
C ALA A 27 4.06 -8.42 -1.65
N PHE A 28 3.48 -8.20 -2.84
CA PHE A 28 2.60 -9.17 -3.48
C PHE A 28 3.29 -10.53 -3.71
N LYS A 29 4.47 -10.52 -4.34
CA LYS A 29 5.22 -11.75 -4.62
C LYS A 29 5.62 -12.51 -3.36
N THR A 30 6.01 -11.80 -2.30
CA THR A 30 6.32 -12.42 -1.01
C THR A 30 5.08 -13.06 -0.39
N GLY A 31 3.94 -12.35 -0.38
CA GLY A 31 2.68 -12.91 0.11
C GLY A 31 2.29 -14.17 -0.65
N ALA A 32 2.33 -14.12 -1.99
CA ALA A 32 2.03 -15.25 -2.85
C ALA A 32 2.98 -16.44 -2.64
N ALA A 33 4.29 -16.20 -2.56
CA ALA A 33 5.28 -17.26 -2.39
C ALA A 33 5.22 -17.96 -1.02
N CYS A 34 4.84 -17.22 0.03
CA CYS A 34 4.74 -17.75 1.39
C CYS A 34 3.32 -18.15 1.78
N ASN A 35 2.34 -17.92 0.91
CA ASN A 35 0.92 -18.04 1.19
C ASN A 35 0.47 -17.34 2.49
N ILE A 36 0.94 -16.10 2.68
CA ILE A 36 0.61 -15.27 3.86
C ILE A 36 -0.03 -13.96 3.42
N PHE A 37 -0.94 -13.44 4.23
CA PHE A 37 -1.48 -12.09 4.01
C PHE A 37 -0.35 -11.05 4.03
N VAL A 38 -0.31 -10.22 3.00
CA VAL A 38 0.58 -9.06 2.93
C VAL A 38 -0.18 -7.88 2.33
N ALA A 39 0.00 -6.70 2.90
CA ALA A 39 -0.45 -5.45 2.31
C ALA A 39 0.67 -4.41 2.38
N TYR A 40 0.93 -3.76 1.25
CA TYR A 40 1.76 -2.57 1.17
C TYR A 40 0.84 -1.41 0.81
N VAL A 41 0.64 -0.47 1.74
CA VAL A 41 -0.27 0.67 1.57
C VAL A 41 0.47 1.95 1.92
N TYR A 42 0.32 2.99 1.11
CA TYR A 42 0.91 4.30 1.34
C TYR A 42 -0.01 5.41 0.85
N TRP A 43 0.13 6.59 1.45
CA TRP A 43 -0.53 7.79 0.93
C TRP A 43 0.27 8.32 -0.27
N ASN A 44 -0.34 8.37 -1.46
CA ASN A 44 0.27 9.01 -2.61
C ASN A 44 -0.09 10.49 -2.65
N PRO A 45 0.87 11.41 -2.41
CA PRO A 45 0.59 12.85 -2.41
C PRO A 45 0.38 13.46 -3.79
N THR A 46 0.64 12.71 -4.87
CA THR A 46 0.41 13.15 -6.24
C THR A 46 -1.04 12.89 -6.66
N SER A 47 -1.57 11.70 -6.41
CA SER A 47 -2.98 11.35 -6.65
C SER A 47 -3.92 11.80 -5.53
N ARG A 48 -3.38 12.02 -4.32
CA ARG A 48 -4.14 12.33 -3.08
C ARG A 48 -5.05 11.18 -2.65
N GLU A 49 -4.57 9.96 -2.84
CA GLU A 49 -5.29 8.73 -2.51
C GLU A 49 -4.38 7.77 -1.74
N LEU A 50 -5.00 6.83 -1.01
CA LEU A 50 -4.30 5.66 -0.51
C LEU A 50 -4.11 4.70 -1.68
N GLU A 51 -2.86 4.41 -1.98
CA GLU A 51 -2.46 3.44 -3.00
C GLU A 51 -1.74 2.28 -2.35
N GLY A 52 -1.72 1.14 -3.03
CA GLY A 52 -1.07 -0.03 -2.51
C GLY A 52 -1.42 -1.30 -3.27
N GLN A 53 -0.77 -2.37 -2.85
CA GLN A 53 -1.03 -3.71 -3.33
C GLN A 53 -0.94 -4.69 -2.16
N GLY A 54 -1.77 -5.73 -2.20
CA GLY A 54 -1.73 -6.80 -1.24
C GLY A 54 -1.96 -8.16 -1.88
N TYR A 55 -1.61 -9.20 -1.14
CA TYR A 55 -1.96 -10.58 -1.43
C TYR A 55 -2.79 -11.09 -0.26
N LEU A 56 -3.98 -11.60 -0.58
CA LEU A 56 -4.83 -12.35 0.31
C LEU A 56 -4.74 -13.82 -0.15
N PRO A 57 -4.28 -14.74 0.71
CA PRO A 57 -4.30 -16.16 0.43
C PRO A 57 -5.69 -16.65 0.02
N ASP A 58 -5.73 -17.66 -0.84
CA ASP A 58 -6.96 -18.39 -1.12
C ASP A 58 -7.54 -18.91 0.21
N ASP A 59 -8.88 -18.88 0.33
CA ASP A 59 -9.63 -19.27 1.54
C ASP A 59 -9.46 -18.35 2.78
N MET A 60 -8.74 -17.23 2.67
CA MET A 60 -8.81 -16.16 3.67
C MET A 60 -9.79 -15.08 3.25
N ASP A 61 -10.56 -14.59 4.21
CA ASP A 61 -11.40 -13.41 4.05
C ASP A 61 -10.86 -12.23 4.86
N ILE A 62 -11.06 -11.02 4.34
CA ILE A 62 -10.87 -9.80 5.11
C ILE A 62 -12.12 -9.64 5.98
N PRO A 63 -12.02 -9.66 7.31
CA PRO A 63 -13.18 -9.49 8.17
C PRO A 63 -13.84 -8.14 7.91
N ASP A 64 -15.17 -8.12 7.81
CA ASP A 64 -15.92 -6.86 7.73
C ASP A 64 -15.71 -6.08 9.03
N VAL A 65 -15.11 -4.90 8.89
CA VAL A 65 -14.77 -3.99 9.99
C VAL A 65 -15.79 -2.86 10.15
N ASN A 66 -16.87 -2.84 9.35
CA ASN A 66 -17.89 -1.78 9.36
C ASN A 66 -19.04 -2.01 10.37
N ASN A 67 -18.72 -2.44 11.60
CA ASN A 67 -19.72 -2.45 12.70
C ASN A 67 -19.99 -1.05 13.23
#